data_AF-A0A246BD93-F1
#
_entry.id   AF-A0A246BD93-F1
#
_cell.length_a   1.000
_cell.length_b   1.000
_cell.length_c   1.000
_cell.angle_alpha   90.00
_cell.angle_beta   90.00
_cell.angle_gamma   90.00
#
_symmetry.space_group_name_H-M   'P 1'
#
loop_
_entity.id
_entity.type
_entity.pdbx_description
1 polymer ?
#
loop_
_entity_poly.entity_id
_entity_poly.type
_entity_poly.pdbx_seq_one_letter_code
_entity_poly.pdbx_strand_id
1 'polypeptide(L)' 'MKFLIILFSIILFLKDQQSNVFICKGKNSERYHLKKSCRGLSKCSTDIHTVTIAEAREKGRTLCKWED' A
#
# COMPACT_ATOMS: atom_id res chain seq x y z
N MET A 1 8.07 -27.23 -16.37
CA MET A 1 7.85 -25.83 -16.81
C MET A 1 6.76 -25.12 -16.00
N LYS A 2 5.55 -25.68 -15.83
CA LYS A 2 4.48 -25.09 -15.01
C LYS A 2 4.86 -24.79 -13.55
N PHE A 3 5.62 -25.69 -12.91
CA PHE A 3 6.06 -25.50 -11.51
C PHE A 3 6.98 -24.28 -11.31
N LEU A 4 7.89 -24.03 -12.27
CA LEU A 4 8.75 -22.85 -12.29
C LEU A 4 7.96 -21.56 -12.48
N ILE A 5 6.91 -21.58 -13.32
CA ILE A 5 6.02 -20.42 -13.52
C ILE A 5 5.26 -20.10 -12.23
N ILE A 6 4.71 -21.12 -11.56
CA ILE A 6 3.99 -20.95 -10.28
C ILE A 6 4.93 -20.36 -9.22
N LEU A 7 6.15 -20.88 -9.08
CA LEU A 7 7.14 -20.38 -8.13
C LEU A 7 7.49 -18.92 -8.41
N PHE A 8 7.69 -18.55 -9.67
CA PHE A 8 7.97 -17.18 -10.06
C PHE A 8 6.82 -16.22 -9.74
N SER A 9 5.57 -16.61 -10.01
CA SER A 9 4.38 -15.82 -9.68
C SER A 9 4.22 -15.59 -8.17
N ILE A 10 4.53 -16.59 -7.35
CA ILE A 10 4.49 -16.46 -5.88
C ILE A 10 5.52 -15.43 -5.39
N ILE A 11 6.74 -15.47 -5.93
CA ILE A 11 7.81 -14.52 -5.57
C ILE A 11 7.40 -13.09 -5.94
N LEU A 12 6.81 -12.88 -7.10
CA LEU A 12 6.30 -11.56 -7.51
C LEU A 12 5.23 -11.03 -6.56
N PHE A 13 4.28 -11.88 -6.16
CA PHE A 13 3.22 -11.49 -5.24
C PHE A 13 3.76 -11.10 -3.85
N LEU A 14 4.71 -11.88 -3.31
CA LEU A 14 5.38 -11.56 -2.04
C LEU A 14 6.08 -10.20 -2.08
N LYS A 15 6.73 -9.86 -3.20
CA LYS A 15 7.41 -8.58 -3.38
C LYS A 15 6.44 -7.40 -3.37
N ASP A 16 5.28 -7.54 -3.99
CA ASP A 16 4.23 -6.53 -3.96
C ASP A 16 3.76 -6.27 -2.52
N GLN A 17 3.46 -7.32 -1.77
CA GLN A 17 3.01 -7.20 -0.38
C GLN A 17 4.01 -6.51 0.55
N GLN A 18 5.32 -6.65 0.26
CA GLN A 18 6.39 -6.05 1.04
C GLN A 18 6.79 -4.64 0.55
N SER A 19 6.17 -4.15 -0.52
CA SER A 19 6.44 -2.81 -1.04
C SER A 19 5.96 -1.73 -0.06
N ASN A 20 6.77 -0.69 0.10
CA ASN A 20 6.49 0.40 1.01
C ASN A 20 5.45 1.37 0.41
N VAL A 21 4.49 1.77 1.22
CA VAL A 21 3.43 2.74 0.92
C VAL A 21 3.28 3.73 2.07
N PHE A 22 2.54 4.81 1.83
CA PHE A 22 2.32 5.89 2.79
C PHE A 22 0.89 5.84 3.32
N ILE A 23 0.73 6.01 4.63
CA ILE A 23 -0.56 6.12 5.30
C ILE A 23 -0.62 7.39 6.15
N CYS A 24 -1.83 7.93 6.28
CA CYS A 24 -2.18 8.89 7.32
C CYS A 24 -2.82 8.14 8.49
N LYS A 25 -2.53 8.54 9.73
CA LYS A 25 -3.12 7.90 10.94
C LYS A 25 -4.26 8.70 11.57
N GLY A 26 -4.71 9.76 10.93
CA GLY A 26 -5.93 10.47 11.33
C GLY A 26 -7.15 9.54 11.39
N LYS A 27 -8.11 9.88 12.27
CA LYS A 27 -9.32 9.07 12.57
C LYS A 27 -10.10 8.60 11.33
N ASN A 28 -10.14 9.43 10.29
CA ASN A 28 -10.91 9.18 9.07
C ASN A 28 -10.03 8.71 7.90
N SER A 29 -8.77 8.34 8.16
CA SER A 29 -7.93 7.82 7.09
C SER A 29 -8.29 6.38 6.81
N GLU A 30 -8.67 6.10 5.56
CA GLU A 30 -9.09 4.77 5.12
C GLU A 30 -8.27 4.27 3.93
N ARG A 31 -7.29 5.06 3.49
CA ARG A 31 -6.53 4.81 2.26
C ARG A 31 -5.03 4.74 2.53
N TYR A 32 -4.34 3.94 1.74
CA TYR A 32 -2.88 3.99 1.60
C TYR A 32 -2.52 4.59 0.23
N HIS A 33 -1.30 5.10 0.13
CA HIS A 33 -0.84 5.87 -1.01
C HIS A 33 0.50 5.36 -1.50
N LEU A 34 0.68 5.24 -2.82
CA LEU A 34 1.93 4.77 -3.42
C LEU A 34 2.98 5.88 -3.45
N LYS A 35 2.55 7.14 -3.53
CA LYS A 35 3.43 8.32 -3.60
C LYS A 35 3.15 9.29 -2.46
N LYS A 36 4.21 9.86 -1.87
CA LYS A 36 4.10 10.94 -0.87
C LYS A 36 3.35 12.18 -1.41
N SER A 37 3.42 12.41 -2.71
CA SER A 37 2.78 13.53 -3.40
C SER A 37 1.34 13.25 -3.85
N CYS A 38 0.74 12.10 -3.46
CA CYS A 38 -0.63 11.78 -3.83
C CYS A 38 -1.60 12.89 -3.38
N ARG A 39 -2.49 13.30 -4.29
CA ARG A 39 -3.53 14.31 -4.02
C ARG A 39 -4.35 13.97 -2.78
N GLY A 40 -4.68 12.69 -2.57
CA GLY A 40 -5.42 12.24 -1.39
C GLY A 40 -4.63 12.40 -0.08
N LEU A 41 -3.31 12.20 -0.14
CA LEU A 41 -2.43 12.27 1.03
C LEU A 41 -2.16 13.72 1.47
N SER A 42 -2.27 14.69 0.56
CA SER A 42 -2.10 16.12 0.86
C SER A 42 -3.07 16.65 1.94
N LYS A 43 -4.19 15.95 2.19
CA LYS A 43 -5.16 16.29 3.23
C LYS A 43 -4.87 15.66 4.58
N CYS A 44 -3.75 14.94 4.74
CA CYS A 44 -3.42 14.32 6.01
C CYS A 44 -3.26 15.38 7.09
N SER A 45 -4.03 15.24 8.18
CA SER A 45 -4.03 16.17 9.31
C SER A 45 -3.05 15.76 10.42
N THR A 46 -2.25 14.72 10.18
CA THR A 46 -1.27 14.14 11.11
C THR A 46 0.03 13.86 10.36
N ASP A 47 0.94 13.13 10.99
CA ASP A 47 2.13 12.63 10.31
C ASP A 47 1.79 11.58 9.25
N ILE A 48 2.64 11.55 8.22
CA ILE A 48 2.65 10.54 7.17
C ILE A 48 3.59 9.42 7.61
N HIS A 49 3.10 8.19 7.63
CA HIS A 49 3.88 7.02 8.00
C HIS A 49 4.13 6.12 6.79
N THR A 50 5.32 5.56 6.71
CA THR A 50 5.64 4.51 5.73
C THR A 50 5.36 3.14 6.35
N VAL A 51 4.60 2.30 5.65
CA VAL A 51 4.25 0.93 6.04
C VAL A 51 4.32 0.02 4.81
N THR A 52 4.21 -1.29 4.97
CA THR A 52 4.08 -2.21 3.82
C THR A 52 2.65 -2.24 3.27
N ILE A 53 2.46 -2.68 2.02
CA ILE A 53 1.12 -2.95 1.47
C ILE A 53 0.36 -3.94 2.34
N ALA A 54 1.02 -5.00 2.82
CA ALA A 54 0.43 -5.98 3.72
C ALA A 54 -0.10 -5.35 5.01
N GLU A 55 0.72 -4.55 5.70
CA GLU A 55 0.32 -3.86 6.93
C GLU A 55 -0.85 -2.89 6.67
N ALA A 56 -0.81 -2.13 5.56
CA ALA A 56 -1.89 -1.21 5.22
C ALA A 56 -3.23 -1.96 5.02
N ARG A 57 -3.21 -3.09 4.31
CA ARG A 57 -4.39 -3.93 4.07
C ARG A 57 -4.89 -4.60 5.36
N GLU A 58 -4.00 -5.06 6.22
CA GLU A 58 -4.34 -5.61 7.55
C GLU A 58 -5.08 -4.57 8.41
N LYS A 59 -4.69 -3.30 8.31
CA LYS A 59 -5.38 -2.17 8.96
C LYS A 59 -6.68 -1.76 8.26
N GLY A 60 -7.18 -2.55 7.30
CA GLY A 60 -8.40 -2.29 6.54
C GLY A 60 -8.28 -1.11 5.56
N ARG A 61 -7.06 -0.66 5.23
CA ARG A 61 -6.86 0.45 4.28
C ARG A 61 -6.91 -0.07 2.85
N THR A 62 -7.49 0.72 1.96
CA THR A 62 -7.57 0.44 0.52
C THR A 62 -6.72 1.42 -0.29
N LEU A 63 -6.37 1.09 -1.54
CA LEU A 63 -5.59 1.99 -2.39
C LEU A 63 -6.37 3.30 -2.61
N CYS A 64 -5.67 4.43 -2.59
CA CYS A 64 -6.26 5.72 -2.91
C CYS A 64 -6.82 5.72 -4.34
N LYS A 65 -8.06 6.18 -4.53
CA LYS A 65 -8.74 6.21 -5.84
C LYS A 65 -8.09 7.11 -6.90
N TRP A 66 -7.05 7.87 -6.54
CA TRP A 66 -6.26 8.71 -7.45
C TRP A 66 -5.00 8.00 -7.96
N GLU A 67 -4.79 6.76 -7.52
CA GLU A 67 -3.63 5.94 -7.82
C GLU A 67 -4.13 4.59 -8.33
N ASP A 68 -3.42 4.06 -9.33
CA ASP A 68 -3.67 2.77 -9.98
C ASP A 68 -2.39 1.92 -9.92
#